data_AF-A0A947FQN9-F1
#
_entry.id   AF-A0A947FQN9-F1
#
_cell.length_a   1.000
_cell.length_b   1.000
_cell.length_c   1.000
_cell.angle_alpha   90.00
_cell.angle_beta   90.00
_cell.angle_gamma   90.00
#
_symmetry.space_group_name_H-M   'P 1'
#
loop_
_entity.id
_entity.type
_entity.pdbx_description
1 polymer ?
#
loop_
_entity_poly.entity_id
_entity_poly.type
_entity_poly.pdbx_seq_one_letter_code
_entity_poly.pdbx_strand_id
1 'polypeptide(L)'
;MHDFRVGMKRLTALYFFLNEVDPGLNTRKMLKPYRKLAKSIGTIRDGHITVHLIEQLDEVSVADKKVLVSAIKSKSRNDYRSFKRTIQANPLTRVSVPTIRSLGLSERGILRQKPVALKGLLAQILSTSPRMTAEQWHKKRILMKRYHHKLDAFHFCPGHTSDENELKQIKILEQLLGDWHDRIIAAEILPLLRGVKAEADRAIGIMRKQDKMLLGSAKIYLNKYKKWH
;
A
#
# COMPACT_ATOMS: atom_id res chain seq x y z
N MET A 1 0.12 -13.24 6.15
CA MET A 1 -0.64 -11.96 6.17
C MET A 1 -0.08 -10.93 5.19
N HIS A 2 1.23 -10.65 5.24
CA HIS A 2 1.87 -9.75 4.28
C HIS A 2 1.67 -10.22 2.83
N ASP A 3 2.06 -11.46 2.52
CA ASP A 3 1.97 -12.01 1.15
C ASP A 3 0.54 -12.05 0.64
N PHE A 4 -0.40 -12.46 1.50
CA PHE A 4 -1.82 -12.43 1.18
C PHE A 4 -2.27 -11.01 0.77
N ARG A 5 -1.89 -9.98 1.52
CA ARG A 5 -2.21 -8.59 1.19
C ARG A 5 -1.51 -8.11 -0.08
N VAL A 6 -0.27 -8.55 -0.34
CA VAL A 6 0.45 -8.26 -1.60
C VAL A 6 -0.27 -8.89 -2.78
N GLY A 7 -0.65 -10.17 -2.70
CA GLY A 7 -1.44 -10.87 -3.72
C GLY A 7 -2.77 -10.17 -3.99
N MET A 8 -3.48 -9.77 -2.94
CA MET A 8 -4.72 -9.00 -3.05
C MET A 8 -4.55 -7.65 -3.76
N LYS A 9 -3.44 -6.94 -3.52
CA LYS A 9 -3.13 -5.68 -4.20
C LYS A 9 -2.78 -5.90 -5.67
N ARG A 10 -1.98 -6.91 -5.99
CA ARG A 10 -1.64 -7.30 -7.37
C ARG A 10 -2.90 -7.66 -8.15
N LEU A 11 -3.75 -8.52 -7.58
CA LEU A 11 -5.05 -8.87 -8.15
C LEU A 11 -5.89 -7.61 -8.40
N THR A 12 -6.02 -6.74 -7.39
CA THR A 12 -6.79 -5.51 -7.52
C THR A 12 -6.25 -4.60 -8.63
N ALA A 13 -4.93 -4.44 -8.72
CA ALA A 13 -4.29 -3.63 -9.74
C ALA A 13 -4.51 -4.20 -11.15
N LEU A 14 -4.39 -5.53 -11.31
CA LEU A 14 -4.66 -6.21 -12.57
C LEU A 14 -6.09 -5.94 -13.03
N TYR A 15 -7.10 -6.20 -12.20
CA TYR A 15 -8.49 -5.98 -12.60
C TYR A 15 -8.81 -4.50 -12.86
N PHE A 16 -8.27 -3.58 -12.07
CA PHE A 16 -8.43 -2.16 -12.41
C PHE A 16 -7.84 -1.81 -13.76
N PHE A 17 -6.69 -2.39 -14.13
CA PHE A 17 -6.16 -2.27 -15.47
C PHE A 17 -7.08 -2.92 -16.52
N LEU A 18 -7.60 -4.13 -16.27
CA LEU A 18 -8.57 -4.77 -17.20
C LEU A 18 -9.81 -3.89 -17.40
N ASN A 19 -10.27 -3.18 -16.36
CA ASN A 19 -11.37 -2.22 -16.45
C ASN A 19 -11.03 -0.97 -17.28
N GLU A 20 -9.75 -0.63 -17.44
CA GLU A 20 -9.32 0.44 -18.36
C GLU A 20 -9.33 -0.06 -19.82
N VAL A 21 -9.08 -1.36 -20.03
CA VAL A 21 -9.13 -2.01 -21.35
C VAL A 21 -10.59 -2.24 -21.79
N ASP A 22 -11.42 -2.71 -20.87
CA ASP A 22 -12.85 -2.94 -21.06
C ASP A 22 -13.64 -2.35 -19.86
N PRO A 23 -14.20 -1.14 -20.02
CA PRO A 23 -15.01 -0.51 -18.98
C PRO A 23 -16.25 -1.32 -18.57
N GLY A 24 -16.70 -2.28 -19.38
CA GLY A 24 -17.86 -3.13 -19.11
C GLY A 24 -17.68 -4.11 -17.94
N LEU A 25 -16.44 -4.40 -17.53
CA LEU A 25 -16.12 -5.44 -16.55
C LEU A 25 -16.61 -5.18 -15.13
N ASN A 26 -17.04 -3.95 -14.78
CA ASN A 26 -17.50 -3.58 -13.43
C ASN A 26 -16.68 -4.20 -12.28
N THR A 27 -15.37 -4.01 -12.35
CA THR A 27 -14.40 -4.63 -11.43
C THR A 27 -14.60 -4.22 -9.97
N ARG A 28 -15.28 -3.09 -9.73
CA ARG A 28 -15.69 -2.65 -8.39
C ARG A 28 -16.70 -3.59 -7.74
N LYS A 29 -17.66 -4.13 -8.50
CA LYS A 29 -18.61 -5.12 -7.99
C LYS A 29 -17.91 -6.46 -7.75
N MET A 30 -17.10 -6.91 -8.70
CA MET A 30 -16.37 -8.19 -8.63
C MET A 30 -15.43 -8.27 -7.43
N LEU A 31 -14.66 -7.21 -7.18
CA LEU A 31 -13.68 -7.19 -6.09
C LEU A 31 -14.26 -6.72 -4.74
N LYS A 32 -15.58 -6.50 -4.63
CA LYS A 32 -16.19 -6.03 -3.38
C LYS A 32 -15.93 -6.98 -2.19
N PRO A 33 -16.07 -8.31 -2.30
CA PRO A 33 -15.80 -9.22 -1.18
C PRO A 33 -14.32 -9.15 -0.74
N TYR A 34 -13.43 -9.14 -1.71
CA TYR A 34 -11.98 -9.01 -1.54
C TYR A 34 -11.55 -7.73 -0.83
N ARG A 35 -12.18 -6.59 -1.13
CA ARG A 35 -11.86 -5.32 -0.46
C ARG A 35 -12.26 -5.32 1.02
N LYS A 36 -13.41 -5.92 1.36
CA LYS A 36 -13.83 -6.05 2.76
C LYS A 36 -12.80 -6.85 3.55
N LEU A 37 -12.33 -7.95 2.96
CA LEU A 37 -11.27 -8.77 3.52
C LEU A 37 -9.93 -8.04 3.64
N ALA A 38 -9.50 -7.37 2.58
CA ALA A 38 -8.25 -6.62 2.58
C ALA A 38 -8.26 -5.49 3.63
N LYS A 39 -9.43 -4.90 3.91
CA LYS A 39 -9.61 -3.89 4.96
C LYS A 39 -9.40 -4.47 6.36
N SER A 40 -9.99 -5.63 6.67
CA SER A 40 -9.83 -6.27 7.99
C SER A 40 -8.42 -6.79 8.24
N ILE A 41 -7.72 -7.25 7.20
CA ILE A 41 -6.29 -7.60 7.27
C ILE A 41 -5.42 -6.36 7.43
N GLY A 42 -5.85 -5.23 6.84
CA GLY A 42 -5.16 -3.95 6.93
C GLY A 42 -4.92 -3.53 8.37
N THR A 43 -5.96 -3.50 9.20
CA THR A 43 -5.86 -3.05 10.60
C THR A 43 -4.89 -3.89 11.43
N ILE A 44 -4.88 -5.22 11.21
CA ILE A 44 -3.94 -6.13 11.88
C ILE A 44 -2.50 -5.82 11.44
N ARG A 45 -2.28 -5.63 10.13
CA ARG A 45 -0.96 -5.31 9.58
C ARG A 45 -0.47 -3.96 10.08
N ASP A 46 -1.34 -2.96 10.14
CA ASP A 46 -0.99 -1.63 10.63
C ASP A 46 -0.49 -1.74 12.09
N GLY A 47 -1.17 -2.52 12.94
CA GLY A 47 -0.68 -2.82 14.29
C GLY A 47 0.70 -3.49 14.33
N HIS A 48 0.96 -4.48 13.47
CA HIS A 48 2.29 -5.11 13.38
C HIS A 48 3.38 -4.13 12.93
N ILE A 49 3.07 -3.25 11.98
CA ILE A 49 3.99 -2.20 11.52
C ILE A 49 4.24 -1.20 12.65
N THR A 50 3.21 -0.76 13.37
CA THR A 50 3.34 0.16 14.50
C THR A 50 4.24 -0.42 15.60
N VAL A 51 4.08 -1.71 15.95
CA VAL A 51 4.99 -2.40 16.89
C VAL A 51 6.43 -2.33 16.41
N HIS A 52 6.68 -2.71 15.15
CA HIS A 52 8.01 -2.70 14.56
C HIS A 52 8.65 -1.30 14.57
N LEU A 53 7.88 -0.27 14.21
CA LEU A 53 8.35 1.11 14.24
C LEU A 53 8.72 1.56 15.65
N ILE A 54 7.91 1.23 16.66
CA ILE A 54 8.19 1.58 18.07
C ILE A 54 9.46 0.89 18.57
N GLU A 55 9.65 -0.38 18.22
CA GLU A 55 10.84 -1.15 18.60
C GLU A 55 12.12 -0.47 18.07
N GLN A 56 12.06 0.15 16.89
CA GLN A 56 13.15 0.87 16.23
C GLN A 56 13.38 2.33 16.72
N LEU A 57 12.55 2.86 17.63
CA LEU A 57 12.75 4.23 18.14
C LEU A 57 13.76 4.24 19.28
N ASP A 58 15.03 4.51 18.99
CA ASP A 58 16.10 4.51 20.00
C ASP A 58 15.89 5.55 21.11
N GLU A 59 15.17 6.64 20.81
CA GLU A 59 14.89 7.72 21.75
C GLU A 59 13.72 7.42 22.71
N VAL A 60 13.00 6.32 22.52
CA VAL A 60 11.93 5.86 23.43
C VAL A 60 12.50 4.87 24.44
N SER A 61 12.20 5.07 25.72
CA SER A 61 12.68 4.18 26.78
C SER A 61 12.19 2.74 26.59
N VAL A 62 12.98 1.76 27.05
CA VAL A 62 12.59 0.34 26.97
C VAL A 62 11.27 0.07 27.71
N ALA A 63 11.01 0.77 28.82
CA ALA A 63 9.77 0.67 29.57
C ALA A 63 8.58 1.17 28.74
N ASP A 64 8.69 2.36 28.13
CA ASP A 64 7.65 2.93 27.27
C ASP A 64 7.36 2.04 26.06
N LYS A 65 8.41 1.51 25.40
CA LYS A 65 8.26 0.55 24.29
C LYS A 65 7.42 -0.65 24.72
N LYS A 66 7.73 -1.25 25.88
CA LYS A 66 6.99 -2.41 26.40
C LYS A 66 5.51 -2.08 26.64
N VAL A 67 5.21 -0.93 27.24
CA VAL A 67 3.84 -0.47 27.50
C VAL A 67 3.06 -0.31 26.18
N LEU A 68 3.62 0.41 25.21
CA LEU A 68 2.99 0.64 23.91
C LEU A 68 2.79 -0.66 23.12
N VAL A 69 3.82 -1.49 23.03
CA VAL A 69 3.76 -2.77 22.31
C VAL A 69 2.71 -3.69 22.93
N SER A 70 2.61 -3.73 24.26
CA SER A 70 1.58 -4.50 24.96
C SER A 70 0.16 -4.01 24.60
N ALA A 71 -0.07 -2.69 24.62
CA ALA A 71 -1.35 -2.08 24.26
C ALA A 71 -1.74 -2.40 22.80
N ILE A 72 -0.80 -2.28 21.86
CA ILE A 72 -1.03 -2.60 20.44
C ILE A 72 -1.32 -4.09 20.27
N LYS A 73 -0.53 -4.98 20.87
CA LYS A 73 -0.77 -6.44 20.83
C LYS A 73 -2.14 -6.81 21.40
N SER A 74 -2.59 -6.14 22.45
CA SER A 74 -3.95 -6.32 22.99
C SER A 74 -5.02 -5.95 21.97
N LYS A 75 -4.89 -4.78 21.32
CA LYS A 75 -5.80 -4.35 20.24
C LYS A 75 -5.77 -5.31 19.04
N SER A 76 -4.58 -5.68 18.55
CA SER A 76 -4.41 -6.57 17.40
C SER A 76 -5.00 -7.96 17.63
N ARG A 77 -4.99 -8.47 18.88
CA ARG A 77 -5.69 -9.73 19.23
C ARG A 77 -7.19 -9.62 19.01
N ASN A 78 -7.81 -8.48 19.35
CA ASN A 78 -9.23 -8.25 19.10
C ASN A 78 -9.54 -8.11 17.60
N ASP A 79 -8.69 -7.39 16.87
CA ASP A 79 -8.80 -7.28 15.40
C ASP A 79 -8.69 -8.66 14.72
N TYR A 80 -7.76 -9.51 15.18
CA TYR A 80 -7.61 -10.88 14.70
C TYR A 80 -8.84 -11.75 14.98
N ARG A 81 -9.43 -11.65 16.18
CA ARG A 81 -10.68 -12.36 16.52
C ARG A 81 -11.82 -11.92 15.59
N SER A 82 -11.97 -10.61 15.34
CA SER A 82 -12.97 -10.07 14.43
C SER A 82 -12.76 -10.55 12.98
N PHE A 83 -11.50 -10.56 12.53
CA PHE A 83 -11.11 -11.10 11.24
C PHE A 83 -11.47 -12.58 11.10
N LYS A 84 -11.13 -13.41 12.10
CA LYS A 84 -11.45 -14.84 12.12
C LYS A 84 -12.96 -15.08 11.98
N ARG A 85 -13.78 -14.35 12.75
CA ARG A 85 -15.25 -14.43 12.64
C ARG A 85 -15.75 -14.06 11.25
N THR A 86 -15.17 -13.03 10.64
CA THR A 86 -15.53 -12.58 9.27
C THR A 86 -15.25 -13.67 8.24
N ILE A 87 -14.08 -14.32 8.33
CA ILE A 87 -13.71 -15.44 7.45
C ILE A 87 -14.63 -16.64 7.65
N GLN A 88 -14.94 -16.99 8.90
CA GLN A 88 -15.82 -18.13 9.21
C GLN A 88 -17.25 -17.89 8.71
N ALA A 89 -17.77 -16.67 8.83
CA ALA A 89 -19.10 -16.33 8.34
C ALA A 89 -19.18 -16.20 6.80
N ASN A 90 -18.05 -15.98 6.13
CA ASN A 90 -18.00 -15.84 4.67
C ASN A 90 -16.74 -16.52 4.11
N PRO A 91 -16.79 -17.85 3.93
CA PRO A 91 -15.64 -18.62 3.47
C PRO A 91 -15.16 -18.09 2.11
N LEU A 92 -13.86 -17.81 2.02
CA LEU A 92 -13.21 -17.31 0.80
C LEU A 92 -13.41 -18.21 -0.42
N THR A 93 -13.76 -19.47 -0.20
CA THR A 93 -14.12 -20.46 -1.23
C THR A 93 -15.32 -20.06 -2.08
N ARG A 94 -16.15 -19.11 -1.64
CA ARG A 94 -17.28 -18.59 -2.43
C ARG A 94 -16.91 -17.44 -3.36
N VAL A 95 -15.67 -16.96 -3.32
CA VAL A 95 -15.26 -15.78 -4.08
C VAL A 95 -14.45 -16.21 -5.31
N SER A 96 -15.13 -16.57 -6.40
CA SER A 96 -14.47 -16.80 -7.69
C SER A 96 -14.13 -15.47 -8.37
N VAL A 97 -12.90 -15.33 -8.87
CA VAL A 97 -12.53 -14.25 -9.78
C VAL A 97 -12.46 -14.83 -11.19
N PRO A 98 -13.22 -14.31 -12.15
CA PRO A 98 -13.22 -14.86 -13.51
C PRO A 98 -11.84 -14.65 -14.14
N THR A 99 -11.33 -15.70 -14.76
CA THR A 99 -10.10 -15.65 -15.57
C THR A 99 -10.20 -14.64 -16.71
N ILE A 100 -9.07 -14.15 -17.21
CA ILE A 100 -9.01 -13.24 -18.38
C ILE A 100 -9.78 -13.83 -19.57
N ARG A 101 -9.61 -15.15 -19.82
CA ARG A 101 -10.32 -15.85 -20.90
C ARG A 101 -11.84 -15.85 -20.69
N SER A 102 -12.31 -16.10 -19.46
CA SER A 102 -13.76 -16.08 -19.17
C SER A 102 -14.38 -14.68 -19.25
N LEU A 103 -13.55 -13.63 -19.28
CA LEU A 103 -14.00 -12.25 -19.51
C LEU A 103 -14.06 -11.89 -21.00
N GLY A 104 -13.73 -12.81 -21.92
CA GLY A 104 -13.70 -12.54 -23.35
C GLY A 104 -12.56 -11.61 -23.80
N LEU A 105 -11.60 -11.31 -22.91
CA LEU A 105 -10.50 -10.42 -23.21
C LEU A 105 -9.39 -11.15 -23.97
N SER A 106 -8.90 -10.52 -25.03
CA SER A 106 -7.71 -11.00 -25.73
C SER A 106 -6.43 -10.48 -25.06
N GLU A 107 -5.45 -11.38 -24.88
CA GLU A 107 -4.13 -11.02 -24.34
C GLU A 107 -3.45 -9.96 -25.21
N ARG A 108 -3.56 -10.07 -26.54
CA ARG A 108 -3.07 -9.05 -27.48
C ARG A 108 -3.72 -7.68 -27.25
N GLY A 109 -5.02 -7.63 -26.99
CA GLY A 109 -5.74 -6.39 -26.69
C GLY A 109 -5.23 -5.73 -25.40
N ILE A 110 -5.02 -6.53 -24.36
CA ILE A 110 -4.41 -6.10 -23.09
C ILE A 110 -3.02 -5.50 -23.33
N LEU A 111 -2.15 -6.21 -24.05
CA LEU A 111 -0.78 -5.76 -24.31
C LEU A 111 -0.71 -4.48 -25.16
N ARG A 112 -1.66 -4.28 -26.09
CA ARG A 112 -1.75 -3.05 -26.88
C ARG A 112 -2.09 -1.82 -26.05
N GLN A 113 -2.93 -1.96 -25.01
CA GLN A 113 -3.36 -0.83 -24.17
C GLN A 113 -2.34 -0.47 -23.07
N LYS A 114 -1.42 -1.38 -22.78
CA LYS A 114 -0.43 -1.21 -21.72
C LYS A 114 0.38 0.10 -21.81
N PRO A 115 1.01 0.48 -22.95
CA PRO A 115 1.83 1.68 -23.01
C PRO A 115 1.02 2.94 -22.67
N VAL A 116 -0.23 3.02 -23.14
CA VAL A 116 -1.15 4.13 -22.86
C VAL A 116 -1.47 4.20 -21.37
N ALA A 117 -1.83 3.07 -20.76
CA ALA A 117 -2.16 3.01 -19.34
C ALA A 117 -0.98 3.35 -18.42
N LEU A 118 0.23 2.87 -18.75
CA LEU A 118 1.44 3.15 -17.99
C LEU A 118 1.88 4.60 -18.16
N LYS A 119 1.89 5.13 -19.40
CA LYS A 119 2.26 6.53 -19.67
C LYS A 119 1.31 7.51 -18.97
N GLY A 120 0.00 7.23 -18.97
CA GLY A 120 -0.99 8.04 -18.27
C GLY A 120 -0.78 8.08 -16.75
N LEU A 121 -0.45 6.94 -16.14
CA LEU A 121 -0.12 6.87 -14.72
C LEU A 121 1.21 7.56 -14.40
N LEU A 122 2.23 7.34 -15.23
CA LEU A 122 3.54 7.96 -15.05
C LEU A 122 3.41 9.48 -15.15
N ALA A 123 2.63 10.02 -16.08
CA ALA A 123 2.37 11.46 -16.16
C ALA A 123 1.72 12.01 -14.88
N GLN A 124 0.75 11.30 -14.31
CA GLN A 124 0.15 11.68 -13.01
C GLN A 124 1.16 11.59 -11.87
N ILE A 125 2.03 10.58 -11.87
CA ILE A 125 3.11 10.49 -10.88
C ILE A 125 4.09 11.65 -11.10
N LEU A 126 4.52 11.97 -12.31
CA LEU A 126 5.51 13.02 -12.55
C LEU A 126 4.93 14.43 -12.42
N SER A 127 3.60 14.56 -12.40
CA SER A 127 2.94 15.81 -12.02
C SER A 127 3.33 16.19 -10.58
N THR A 128 3.88 17.39 -10.42
CA THR A 128 4.39 17.88 -9.14
C THR A 128 3.95 19.31 -8.94
N SER A 129 3.33 19.59 -7.80
CA SER A 129 3.13 20.95 -7.33
C SER A 129 4.35 21.39 -6.49
N PRO A 130 4.75 22.68 -6.52
CA PRO A 130 5.91 23.17 -5.74
C PRO A 130 5.78 22.91 -4.23
N ARG A 131 4.54 22.96 -3.73
CA ARG A 131 4.15 22.62 -2.36
C ARG A 131 3.07 21.55 -2.42
N MET A 132 3.34 20.41 -1.80
CA MET A 132 2.42 19.28 -1.73
C MET A 132 2.00 19.04 -0.29
N THR A 133 0.68 18.91 -0.06
CA THR A 133 0.11 18.51 1.23
C THR A 133 0.35 17.03 1.51
N ALA A 134 0.18 16.61 2.77
CA ALA A 134 0.25 15.19 3.14
C ALA A 134 -0.74 14.33 2.33
N GLU A 135 -1.96 14.83 2.08
CA GLU A 135 -2.95 14.13 1.27
C GLU A 135 -2.49 13.96 -0.19
N GLN A 136 -1.87 14.98 -0.78
CA GLN A 136 -1.34 14.89 -2.13
C GLN A 136 -0.17 13.88 -2.21
N TRP A 137 0.71 13.85 -1.20
CA TRP A 137 1.75 12.82 -1.10
C TRP A 137 1.18 11.41 -0.93
N HIS A 138 0.13 11.26 -0.12
CA HIS A 138 -0.58 10.00 0.02
C HIS A 138 -1.20 9.53 -1.31
N LYS A 139 -1.84 10.43 -2.06
CA LYS A 139 -2.36 10.16 -3.42
C LYS A 139 -1.24 9.70 -4.36
N LYS A 140 -0.09 10.38 -4.32
CA LYS A 140 1.08 10.07 -5.14
C LYS A 140 1.67 8.69 -4.82
N ARG A 141 1.75 8.34 -3.54
CA ARG A 141 2.12 6.99 -3.07
C ARG A 141 1.17 5.95 -3.64
N ILE A 142 -0.14 6.17 -3.61
CA ILE A 142 -1.11 5.24 -4.20
C ILE A 142 -0.87 5.07 -5.69
N LEU A 143 -0.63 6.16 -6.43
CA LEU A 143 -0.33 6.11 -7.86
C LEU A 143 0.94 5.30 -8.14
N MET A 144 2.02 5.52 -7.39
CA MET A 144 3.25 4.73 -7.52
C MET A 144 3.03 3.24 -7.25
N LYS A 145 2.26 2.88 -6.22
CA LYS A 145 1.92 1.46 -5.96
C LYS A 145 1.13 0.86 -7.10
N ARG A 146 0.18 1.61 -7.68
CA ARG A 146 -0.57 1.17 -8.85
C ARG A 146 0.35 0.98 -10.05
N TYR A 147 1.28 1.90 -10.28
CA TYR A 147 2.26 1.82 -11.35
C TYR A 147 3.14 0.57 -11.20
N HIS A 148 3.76 0.40 -10.03
CA HIS A 148 4.56 -0.79 -9.71
C HIS A 148 3.75 -2.07 -9.88
N HIS A 149 2.55 -2.18 -9.29
CA HIS A 149 1.73 -3.38 -9.43
C HIS A 149 1.29 -3.67 -10.87
N LYS A 150 1.08 -2.63 -11.70
CA LYS A 150 0.81 -2.82 -13.13
C LYS A 150 2.05 -3.34 -13.85
N LEU A 151 3.23 -2.77 -13.60
CA LEU A 151 4.49 -3.29 -14.15
C LEU A 151 4.71 -4.76 -13.76
N ASP A 152 4.54 -5.07 -12.46
CA ASP A 152 4.63 -6.43 -11.91
C ASP A 152 3.65 -7.39 -12.60
N ALA A 153 2.42 -6.96 -12.86
CA ALA A 153 1.41 -7.78 -13.52
C ALA A 153 1.78 -8.12 -14.98
N PHE A 154 2.47 -7.21 -15.67
CA PHE A 154 2.94 -7.44 -17.04
C PHE A 154 4.27 -8.19 -17.14
N HIS A 155 5.03 -8.30 -16.05
CA HIS A 155 6.25 -9.11 -16.03
C HIS A 155 5.96 -10.59 -16.36
N PHE A 156 4.75 -11.05 -16.03
CA PHE A 156 4.31 -12.42 -16.34
C PHE A 156 3.76 -12.60 -17.76
N CYS A 157 3.70 -11.54 -18.58
CA CYS A 157 3.25 -11.65 -19.97
C CYS A 157 4.42 -12.07 -20.88
N PRO A 158 4.26 -13.13 -21.70
CA PRO A 158 5.29 -13.57 -22.64
C PRO A 158 5.77 -12.44 -23.57
N GLY A 159 7.09 -12.35 -23.78
CA GLY A 159 7.69 -11.35 -24.66
C GLY A 159 7.83 -9.94 -24.07
N HIS A 160 7.63 -9.77 -22.75
CA HIS A 160 7.84 -8.49 -22.10
C HIS A 160 8.96 -8.53 -21.07
N THR A 161 10.00 -7.73 -21.30
CA THR A 161 11.01 -7.37 -20.30
C THR A 161 10.64 -6.01 -19.71
N SER A 162 10.35 -5.97 -18.40
CA SER A 162 10.27 -4.70 -17.69
C SER A 162 11.67 -4.12 -17.54
N ASP A 163 11.81 -2.81 -17.66
CA ASP A 163 13.09 -2.15 -17.38
C ASP A 163 13.40 -2.33 -15.89
N GLU A 164 14.39 -3.17 -15.59
CA GLU A 164 14.82 -3.43 -14.22
C GLU A 164 15.27 -2.17 -13.49
N ASN A 165 15.85 -1.21 -14.20
CA ASN A 165 16.31 0.04 -13.60
C ASN A 165 15.10 0.90 -13.22
N GLU A 166 14.09 0.99 -14.09
CA GLU A 166 12.84 1.67 -13.77
C GLU A 166 12.16 1.06 -12.53
N LEU A 167 12.05 -0.27 -12.50
CA LEU A 167 11.50 -1.00 -11.36
C LEU A 167 12.28 -0.73 -10.06
N LYS A 168 13.61 -0.73 -10.12
CA LYS A 168 14.47 -0.41 -8.97
C LYS A 168 14.21 1.02 -8.47
N GLN A 169 14.12 2.01 -9.35
CA GLN A 169 13.86 3.40 -8.95
C GLN A 169 12.47 3.57 -8.34
N ILE A 170 11.44 3.01 -8.96
CA ILE A 170 10.07 3.03 -8.44
C ILE A 170 9.99 2.35 -7.07
N LYS A 171 10.70 1.24 -6.88
CA LYS A 171 10.75 0.52 -5.60
C LYS A 171 11.38 1.36 -4.49
N ILE A 172 12.47 2.09 -4.77
CA ILE A 172 13.09 3.00 -3.79
C ILE A 172 12.09 4.09 -3.37
N LEU A 173 11.45 4.73 -4.34
CA LEU A 173 10.44 5.75 -4.07
C LEU A 173 9.25 5.17 -3.29
N GLU A 174 8.78 3.98 -3.65
CA GLU A 174 7.68 3.31 -2.95
C GLU A 174 8.06 3.04 -1.50
N GLN A 175 9.28 2.59 -1.25
CA GLN A 175 9.78 2.31 0.09
C GLN A 175 9.80 3.59 0.94
N LEU A 176 10.39 4.69 0.43
CA LEU A 176 10.44 5.97 1.14
C LEU A 176 9.04 6.51 1.48
N LEU A 177 8.12 6.51 0.52
CA LEU A 177 6.73 6.92 0.76
C LEU A 177 5.97 5.89 1.61
N GLY A 178 6.35 4.63 1.56
CA GLY A 178 5.89 3.55 2.40
C GLY A 178 6.17 3.85 3.86
N ASP A 179 7.45 4.04 4.18
CA ASP A 179 7.96 4.28 5.53
C ASP A 179 7.43 5.58 6.13
N TRP A 180 7.31 6.63 5.32
CA TRP A 180 6.67 7.89 5.71
C TRP A 180 5.20 7.68 6.09
N HIS A 181 4.45 7.00 5.22
CA HIS A 181 3.03 6.76 5.46
C HIS A 181 2.79 5.85 6.67
N ASP A 182 3.64 4.85 6.86
CA ASP A 182 3.50 3.87 7.94
C ASP A 182 3.68 4.54 9.31
N ARG A 183 4.53 5.57 9.41
CA ARG A 183 4.65 6.43 10.60
C ARG A 183 3.46 7.34 10.81
N ILE A 184 2.88 7.92 9.76
CA ILE A 184 1.61 8.67 9.88
C ILE A 184 0.51 7.77 10.46
N ILE A 185 0.34 6.56 9.91
CA ILE A 185 -0.66 5.61 10.40
C ILE A 185 -0.36 5.19 11.84
N ALA A 186 0.90 4.95 12.20
CA ALA A 186 1.29 4.67 13.58
C ALA A 186 0.90 5.84 14.52
N ALA A 187 1.17 7.08 14.11
CA ALA A 187 0.82 8.27 14.86
C ALA A 187 -0.70 8.51 14.98
N GLU A 188 -1.51 7.98 14.06
CA GLU A 188 -2.98 7.98 14.16
C GLU A 188 -3.51 6.86 15.06
N ILE A 189 -2.84 5.71 15.12
CA ILE A 189 -3.23 4.56 15.95
C ILE A 189 -2.93 4.82 17.43
N LEU A 190 -1.76 5.39 17.74
CA LEU A 190 -1.26 5.57 19.09
C LEU A 190 -2.23 6.32 20.04
N PRO A 191 -2.86 7.43 19.63
CA PRO A 191 -3.83 8.16 20.47
C PRO A 191 -5.10 7.36 20.79
N LEU A 192 -5.41 6.31 20.02
CA LEU A 192 -6.59 5.46 20.22
C LEU A 192 -6.37 4.37 21.28
N LEU A 193 -5.14 4.24 21.79
CA LEU A 193 -4.79 3.26 22.82
C LEU A 193 -5.17 3.78 24.21
N ARG A 194 -5.85 2.95 25.00
CA ARG A 194 -6.27 3.31 26.36
C ARG A 194 -5.10 3.23 27.33
N GLY A 195 -4.94 4.24 28.19
CA GLY A 195 -4.02 4.20 29.33
C GLY A 195 -2.53 4.38 29.00
N VAL A 196 -2.18 4.85 27.80
CA VAL A 196 -0.78 4.99 27.34
C VAL A 196 -0.49 6.36 26.70
N LYS A 197 -1.23 7.40 27.12
CA LYS A 197 -1.21 8.71 26.45
C LYS A 197 0.19 9.36 26.48
N ALA A 198 0.87 9.31 27.63
CA ALA A 198 2.16 9.97 27.79
C ALA A 198 3.25 9.30 26.93
N GLU A 199 3.26 7.96 26.90
CA GLU A 199 4.17 7.15 26.08
C GLU A 199 3.88 7.37 24.59
N ALA A 200 2.59 7.41 24.22
CA ALA A 200 2.14 7.65 22.85
C ALA A 200 2.59 9.03 22.34
N ASP A 201 2.39 10.09 23.12
CA ASP A 201 2.76 11.46 22.73
C ASP A 201 4.27 11.59 22.48
N ARG A 202 5.10 10.94 23.31
CA ARG A 202 6.56 10.89 23.10
C ARG A 202 6.93 10.19 21.79
N ALA A 203 6.40 8.99 21.56
CA ALA A 203 6.66 8.23 20.33
C ALA A 203 6.19 8.98 19.07
N ILE A 204 5.01 9.60 19.12
CA ILE A 204 4.46 10.42 18.02
C ILE A 204 5.38 11.60 17.71
N GLY A 205 5.90 12.28 18.73
CA GLY A 205 6.83 13.40 18.56
C GLY A 205 8.08 12.99 17.78
N ILE A 206 8.63 11.81 18.06
CA ILE A 206 9.80 11.26 17.36
C ILE A 206 9.44 10.86 15.93
N MET A 207 8.35 10.12 15.72
CA MET A 207 7.89 9.70 14.39
C MET A 207 7.68 10.91 13.46
N ARG A 208 7.06 11.99 13.96
CA ARG A 208 6.85 13.23 13.19
C ARG A 208 8.14 13.92 12.75
N LYS A 209 9.23 13.79 13.51
CA LYS A 209 10.56 14.29 13.11
C LYS A 209 11.11 13.46 11.95
N GLN A 210 11.05 12.12 12.07
CA GLN A 210 11.49 11.19 11.04
C GLN A 210 10.69 11.34 9.73
N ASP A 211 9.38 11.59 9.82
CA ASP A 211 8.49 11.81 8.66
C ASP A 211 8.98 12.92 7.74
N LYS A 212 9.46 14.03 8.32
CA LYS A 212 9.99 15.17 7.54
C LYS A 212 11.22 14.76 6.74
N MET A 213 12.10 13.94 7.32
CA MET A 213 13.31 13.45 6.66
C MET A 213 12.98 12.48 5.50
N LEU A 214 12.06 11.54 5.73
CA LEU A 214 11.62 10.59 4.71
C LEU A 214 10.95 11.29 3.53
N LEU A 215 10.10 12.27 3.81
CA LEU A 215 9.42 13.05 2.77
C LEU A 215 10.40 13.92 1.98
N GLY A 216 11.38 14.53 2.65
CA GLY A 216 12.48 15.25 2.01
C GLY A 216 13.28 14.34 1.06
N SER A 217 13.61 13.14 1.50
CA SER A 217 14.30 12.12 0.69
C SER A 217 13.47 11.70 -0.51
N ALA A 218 12.18 11.40 -0.30
CA ALA A 218 11.26 11.04 -1.39
C ALA A 218 11.15 12.16 -2.44
N LYS A 219 11.14 13.43 -2.02
CA LYS A 219 11.14 14.59 -2.93
C LYS A 219 12.41 14.64 -3.78
N ILE A 220 13.58 14.42 -3.18
CA ILE A 220 14.86 14.41 -3.90
C ILE A 220 14.88 13.29 -4.95
N TYR A 221 14.53 12.06 -4.55
CA TYR A 221 14.51 10.92 -5.47
C TYR A 221 13.49 11.10 -6.59
N LEU A 222 12.33 11.68 -6.29
CA LEU A 222 11.30 11.92 -7.28
C LEU A 222 11.76 12.94 -8.31
N ASN A 223 12.45 13.99 -7.88
CA ASN A 223 13.04 14.96 -8.79
C ASN A 223 14.14 14.35 -9.67
N LYS A 224 14.97 13.44 -9.12
CA LYS A 224 15.95 12.69 -9.91
C LYS A 224 15.26 11.81 -10.95
N TYR A 225 14.25 11.06 -10.53
CA TYR A 225 13.45 10.19 -11.40
C TYR A 225 12.77 11.00 -12.52
N LYS A 226 12.23 12.18 -12.22
CA LYS A 226 11.66 13.09 -13.22
C LYS A 226 12.68 13.60 -14.24
N LYS A 227 13.96 13.76 -13.89
CA LYS A 227 14.99 14.18 -14.86
C LYS A 227 15.41 13.06 -15.81
N TRP A 228 15.09 11.81 -15.46
CA TRP A 228 15.44 10.64 -16.26
C TRP A 228 14.39 10.32 -17.33
N HIS A 229 13.16 10.82 -17.16
CA HIS A 229 12.02 10.64 -18.06
C HIS A 229 11.63 11.95 -18.76
#